data_AF-A0A0D5C1E4-F1
#
_entry.id   AF-A0A0D5C1E4-F1
#
_cell.length_a   1.000
_cell.length_b   1.000
_cell.length_c   1.000
_cell.angle_alpha   90.00
_cell.angle_beta   90.00
_cell.angle_gamma   90.00
#
_symmetry.space_group_name_H-M   'P 1'
#
loop_
_entity.id
_entity.type
_entity.pdbx_description
1 polymer ?
#
loop_
_entity_poly.entity_id
_entity_poly.type
_entity_poly.pdbx_seq_one_letter_code
_entity_poly.pdbx_strand_id
1 'polypeptide(L)'
;MITLPSKRDFTKDIQRIKNISIKIDKKLSEVKPSEDIKIDKLSLEELQDLDKIVKIADFMMCKYADKKEMSSILKHFASIVSETASSINDLDDEISELILAAEDSINKVKDVHTTISDKSDFKKNYHDGPEYNEVETSAINLTNFVTEINTVEYQQNSQRQTA
;
A
#
# COMPACT_ATOMS: atom_id res chain seq x y z
N MET A 1 56.45 -1.16 -25.49
CA MET A 1 56.46 -0.27 -24.32
C MET A 1 55.05 0.31 -24.21
N ILE A 2 54.18 -0.32 -23.41
CA ILE A 2 52.77 0.11 -23.27
C ILE A 2 52.71 0.97 -22.02
N THR A 3 52.57 2.28 -22.21
CA THR A 3 52.32 3.25 -21.13
C THR A 3 50.96 2.96 -20.50
N LEU A 4 50.94 2.44 -19.27
CA LEU A 4 49.72 2.31 -18.49
C LEU A 4 49.13 3.72 -18.23
N PRO A 5 47.80 3.90 -18.39
CA PRO A 5 47.16 5.16 -18.09
C PRO A 5 47.37 5.53 -16.62
N SER A 6 47.75 6.79 -16.40
CA SER A 6 47.98 7.44 -15.11
C SER A 6 47.01 6.90 -14.06
N LYS A 7 47.56 6.36 -12.96
CA LYS A 7 46.85 5.95 -11.74
C LYS A 7 45.70 6.94 -11.51
N ARG A 8 44.45 6.48 -11.59
CA ARG A 8 43.30 7.28 -11.17
C ARG A 8 43.63 7.77 -9.77
N ASP A 9 43.67 9.09 -9.63
CA ASP A 9 44.01 9.74 -8.38
C ASP A 9 42.79 9.64 -7.48
N PHE A 10 42.63 8.48 -6.85
CA PHE A 10 41.50 8.15 -5.98
C PHE A 10 41.33 9.20 -4.88
N THR A 11 42.40 9.89 -4.49
CA THR A 11 42.35 11.00 -3.54
C THR A 11 41.56 12.18 -4.09
N LYS A 12 41.74 12.55 -5.37
CA LYS A 12 40.92 13.59 -6.03
C LYS A 12 39.47 13.19 -6.17
N ASP A 13 39.21 11.92 -6.48
CA ASP A 13 37.84 11.42 -6.61
C ASP A 13 37.11 11.42 -5.26
N ILE A 14 37.78 11.00 -4.18
CA ILE A 14 37.25 11.06 -2.81
C ILE A 14 36.96 12.50 -2.39
N GLN A 15 37.87 13.43 -2.68
CA GLN A 15 37.67 14.86 -2.40
C GLN A 15 36.48 15.43 -3.18
N ARG A 16 36.31 15.01 -4.44
CA ARG A 16 35.17 15.41 -5.27
C ARG A 16 33.86 14.86 -4.72
N ILE A 17 33.82 13.59 -4.31
CA ILE A 17 32.64 12.98 -3.67
C ILE A 17 32.31 13.71 -2.37
N LYS A 18 33.31 14.01 -1.53
CA LYS A 18 33.11 14.75 -0.28
C LYS A 18 32.58 16.17 -0.51
N ASN A 19 33.09 16.87 -1.52
CA ASN A 19 32.59 18.20 -1.91
C ASN A 19 31.16 18.15 -2.45
N ILE A 20 30.79 17.10 -3.18
CA ILE A 20 29.42 16.88 -3.64
C ILE A 20 28.50 16.58 -2.45
N SER A 21 28.92 15.71 -1.53
CA SER A 21 28.17 15.41 -0.29
C SER A 21 27.91 16.68 0.51
N ILE A 22 28.93 17.49 0.79
CA ILE A 22 28.79 18.77 1.51
C ILE A 22 27.81 19.71 0.80
N LYS A 23 27.83 19.76 -0.54
CA LYS A 23 26.88 20.57 -1.32
C LYS A 23 25.46 20.03 -1.24
N ILE A 24 25.28 18.71 -1.24
CA ILE A 24 23.97 18.05 -1.09
C ILE A 24 23.43 18.29 0.32
N ASP A 25 24.24 18.05 1.35
CA ASP A 25 23.88 18.26 2.77
C ASP A 25 23.50 19.73 3.02
N LYS A 26 24.28 20.67 2.45
CA LYS A 26 23.95 22.10 2.48
C LYS A 26 22.61 22.39 1.81
N LYS A 27 22.36 21.84 0.61
CA LYS A 27 21.12 22.06 -0.14
C LYS A 27 19.91 21.42 0.55
N LEU A 28 20.05 20.25 1.15
CA LEU A 28 19.01 19.60 1.96
C LEU A 28 18.72 20.37 3.25
N SER A 29 19.74 20.98 3.87
CA SER A 29 19.54 21.86 5.04
C SER A 29 18.89 23.21 4.70
N GLU A 30 19.07 23.69 3.46
CA GLU A 30 18.42 24.91 2.92
C GLU A 30 17.00 24.62 2.43
N VAL A 31 16.71 23.39 2.00
CA VAL A 31 15.34 22.89 1.77
C VAL A 31 14.73 22.52 3.13
N LYS A 32 14.51 23.53 3.97
CA LYS A 32 13.35 23.44 4.86
C LYS A 32 12.14 23.36 3.93
N PRO A 33 11.18 22.44 4.15
CA PRO A 33 9.88 22.60 3.51
C PRO A 33 9.38 23.96 3.97
N SER A 34 9.48 24.97 3.09
CA SER A 34 9.00 26.31 3.42
C SER A 34 7.55 26.13 3.84
N GLU A 35 7.15 26.78 4.93
CA GLU A 35 5.74 26.83 5.32
C GLU A 35 4.89 27.28 4.12
N ASP A 36 5.47 28.07 3.22
CA ASP A 36 4.90 28.46 1.93
C ASP A 36 4.46 27.27 1.06
N ILE A 37 5.26 26.19 0.97
CA ILE A 37 4.92 25.02 0.13
C ILE A 37 3.73 24.26 0.74
N LYS A 38 3.59 24.27 2.06
CA LYS A 38 2.45 23.65 2.76
C LYS A 38 1.20 24.53 2.69
N ILE A 39 1.36 25.86 2.72
CA ILE A 39 0.29 26.84 2.51
C ILE A 39 -0.29 26.75 1.09
N ASP A 40 0.58 26.62 0.08
CA ASP A 40 0.16 26.53 -1.33
C ASP A 40 -0.68 25.28 -1.67
N LYS A 41 -0.66 24.26 -0.80
CA LYS A 41 -1.47 23.03 -0.95
C LYS A 41 -2.88 23.18 -0.36
N LEU A 42 -3.13 24.22 0.44
CA LEU A 42 -4.42 24.47 1.09
C LEU A 42 -5.39 25.17 0.13
N SER A 43 -6.66 24.78 0.16
CA SER A 43 -7.73 25.50 -0.53
C SER A 43 -7.95 26.89 0.06
N LEU A 44 -8.66 27.75 -0.68
CA LEU A 44 -8.94 29.11 -0.23
C LEU A 44 -9.72 29.14 1.09
N GLU A 45 -10.71 28.25 1.27
CA GLU A 45 -11.44 28.12 2.54
C GLU A 45 -10.51 27.70 3.68
N GLU A 46 -9.68 26.66 3.47
CA GLU A 46 -8.74 26.17 4.49
C GLU A 46 -7.73 27.24 4.90
N LEU A 47 -7.26 28.06 3.94
CA LEU A 47 -6.33 29.15 4.21
C LEU A 47 -7.01 30.30 4.99
N GLN A 48 -8.27 30.60 4.68
CA GLN A 48 -9.05 31.58 5.44
C GLN A 48 -9.33 31.13 6.87
N ASP A 49 -9.61 29.85 7.06
CA ASP A 49 -9.83 29.30 8.41
C ASP A 49 -8.52 29.26 9.19
N LEU A 50 -7.40 28.93 8.55
CA LEU A 50 -6.07 29.02 9.16
C LEU A 50 -5.72 30.46 9.56
N ASP A 51 -5.98 31.45 8.69
CA ASP A 51 -5.79 32.87 8.99
C ASP A 51 -6.61 33.33 10.22
N LYS A 52 -7.87 32.88 10.34
CA LYS A 52 -8.70 33.15 11.53
C LYS A 52 -8.09 32.52 12.78
N ILE A 53 -7.64 31.27 12.71
CA ILE A 53 -7.03 30.56 13.85
C ILE A 53 -5.75 31.27 14.29
N VAL A 54 -4.88 31.65 13.35
CA VAL A 54 -3.63 32.38 13.64
C VAL A 54 -3.94 33.73 14.29
N LYS A 55 -4.91 34.49 13.77
CA LYS A 55 -5.32 35.78 14.37
C LYS A 55 -5.87 35.63 15.78
N ILE A 56 -6.65 34.58 16.06
CA ILE A 56 -7.15 34.29 17.40
C ILE A 56 -6.00 33.91 18.33
N ALA A 57 -5.07 33.07 17.87
CA ALA A 57 -3.92 32.66 18.65
C ALA A 57 -3.02 33.85 18.99
N ASP A 58 -2.70 34.71 18.01
CA ASP A 58 -1.91 35.93 18.20
C ASP A 58 -2.58 36.89 19.18
N PHE A 59 -3.90 37.10 19.02
CA PHE A 59 -4.68 37.88 19.97
C PHE A 59 -4.63 37.31 21.39
N MET A 60 -4.77 35.99 21.57
CA MET A 60 -4.68 35.35 22.88
C MET A 60 -3.27 35.45 23.47
N MET A 61 -2.22 35.27 22.65
CA MET A 61 -0.83 35.43 23.08
C MET A 61 -0.56 36.86 23.57
N CYS A 62 -0.99 37.87 22.82
CA CYS A 62 -0.82 39.28 23.19
C CYS A 62 -1.66 39.65 24.42
N LYS A 63 -2.94 39.26 24.47
CA LYS A 63 -3.85 39.59 25.57
C LYS A 63 -3.44 38.98 26.91
N TYR A 64 -2.75 37.86 26.88
CA TYR A 64 -2.33 37.13 28.06
C TYR A 64 -0.81 37.01 28.20
N ALA A 65 -0.04 37.84 27.49
CA ALA A 65 1.42 37.87 27.55
C ALA A 65 1.93 38.04 28.99
N ASP A 66 1.22 38.85 29.78
CA ASP A 66 1.55 39.14 31.17
C ASP A 66 0.95 38.13 32.17
N LYS A 67 0.08 37.22 31.70
CA LYS A 67 -0.54 36.15 32.50
C LYS A 67 0.20 34.83 32.26
N LYS A 68 1.25 34.62 33.06
CA LYS A 68 2.16 33.46 33.04
C LYS A 68 1.45 32.11 32.83
N GLU A 69 0.33 31.87 33.50
CA GLU A 69 -0.41 30.60 33.41
C GLU A 69 -1.03 30.36 32.02
N MET A 70 -1.67 31.38 31.44
CA MET A 70 -2.30 31.27 30.13
C MET A 70 -1.26 31.17 29.01
N SER A 71 -0.13 31.89 29.15
CA SER A 71 1.02 31.75 28.25
C SER A 71 1.58 30.32 28.27
N SER A 72 1.68 29.69 29.44
CA SER A 72 2.10 28.28 29.57
C SER A 72 1.10 27.31 28.94
N ILE A 73 -0.20 27.51 29.15
CA ILE A 73 -1.25 26.67 28.54
C ILE A 73 -1.18 26.75 27.01
N LEU A 74 -1.05 27.95 26.46
CA LEU A 74 -1.01 28.15 25.02
C LEU A 74 0.28 27.60 24.38
N LYS A 75 1.42 27.72 25.06
CA LYS A 75 2.68 27.06 24.65
C LYS A 75 2.55 25.55 24.65
N HIS A 76 1.91 24.98 25.67
CA HIS A 76 1.70 23.54 25.72
C HIS A 76 0.78 23.06 24.60
N PHE A 77 -0.31 23.79 24.34
CA PHE A 77 -1.19 23.51 23.20
C PHE A 77 -0.44 23.55 21.87
N ALA A 78 0.38 24.58 21.63
CA ALA A 78 1.20 24.68 20.42
C ALA A 78 2.21 23.50 20.31
N SER A 79 2.79 23.06 21.42
CA SER A 79 3.66 21.87 21.47
C SER A 79 2.91 20.62 21.01
N ILE A 80 1.72 20.37 21.57
CA ILE A 80 0.89 19.21 21.21
C ILE A 80 0.56 19.23 19.72
N VAL A 81 0.17 20.40 19.18
CA VAL A 81 -0.13 20.54 17.74
C VAL A 81 1.11 20.24 16.89
N SER A 82 2.28 20.76 17.28
CA SER A 82 3.54 20.54 16.56
C SER A 82 4.00 19.08 16.61
N GLU A 83 3.88 18.43 17.78
CA GLU A 83 4.19 17.01 17.97
C GLU A 83 3.27 16.15 17.12
N THR A 84 1.96 16.42 17.16
CA THR A 84 0.95 15.71 16.35
C THR A 84 1.22 15.88 14.86
N ALA A 85 1.55 17.09 14.39
CA ALA A 85 1.87 17.34 12.99
C ALA A 85 3.14 16.59 12.54
N SER A 86 4.12 16.44 13.43
CA SER A 86 5.34 15.67 13.16
C SER A 86 5.04 14.18 13.08
N SER A 87 4.26 13.63 14.02
CA SER A 87 3.86 12.21 14.00
C SER A 87 3.01 11.83 12.78
N ILE A 88 2.16 12.73 12.29
CA ILE A 88 1.40 12.51 11.05
C ILE A 88 2.36 12.42 9.84
N ASN A 89 3.41 13.24 9.83
CA ASN A 89 4.41 13.20 8.76
C ASN A 89 5.18 11.88 8.78
N ASP A 90 5.60 11.41 9.96
CA ASP A 90 6.30 10.13 10.10
C ASP A 90 5.41 8.96 9.65
N LEU A 91 4.10 9.00 9.96
CA LEU A 91 3.14 8.00 9.51
C LEU A 91 2.97 7.97 7.98
N ASP A 92 3.02 9.13 7.31
CA ASP A 92 2.95 9.21 5.84
C ASP A 92 4.15 8.53 5.16
N ASP A 93 5.34 8.70 5.75
CA ASP A 93 6.56 8.02 5.30
C ASP A 93 6.45 6.50 5.50
N GLU A 94 5.97 6.04 6.67
CA GLU A 94 5.75 4.61 6.95
C GLU A 94 4.72 3.97 6.01
N ILE A 95 3.62 4.67 5.72
CA ILE A 95 2.60 4.20 4.77
C ILE A 95 3.19 4.09 3.37
N SER A 96 4.00 5.07 2.95
CA SER A 96 4.67 5.06 1.65
C SER A 96 5.63 3.87 1.50
N GLU A 97 6.42 3.58 2.53
CA GLU A 97 7.30 2.41 2.56
C GLU A 97 6.50 1.10 2.49
N LEU A 98 5.39 1.00 3.23
CA LEU A 98 4.52 -0.18 3.19
C LEU A 98 3.91 -0.42 1.81
N ILE A 99 3.48 0.65 1.13
CA ILE A 99 2.97 0.56 -0.25
C ILE A 99 4.04 0.00 -1.18
N LEU A 100 5.27 0.53 -1.11
CA LEU A 100 6.38 0.04 -1.94
C LEU A 100 6.71 -1.43 -1.66
N ALA A 101 6.72 -1.83 -0.39
CA ALA A 101 6.95 -3.22 0.00
C ALA A 101 5.84 -4.16 -0.49
N ALA A 102 4.58 -3.73 -0.40
CA ALA A 102 3.45 -4.49 -0.91
C ALA A 102 3.48 -4.63 -2.43
N GLU A 103 3.83 -3.56 -3.15
CA GLU A 103 3.95 -3.57 -4.61
C GLU A 103 5.06 -4.52 -5.09
N ASP A 104 6.25 -4.49 -4.45
CA ASP A 104 7.33 -5.45 -4.72
C ASP A 104 6.87 -6.90 -4.48
N SER A 105 6.15 -7.15 -3.38
CA SER A 105 5.63 -8.47 -3.04
C SER A 105 4.59 -8.97 -4.06
N ILE A 106 3.68 -8.10 -4.51
CA ILE A 106 2.69 -8.41 -5.57
C ILE A 106 3.40 -8.72 -6.89
N ASN A 107 4.42 -7.93 -7.25
CA ASN A 107 5.20 -8.15 -8.47
C ASN A 107 5.91 -9.51 -8.43
N LYS A 108 6.50 -9.89 -7.29
CA LYS A 108 7.08 -11.23 -7.09
C LYS A 108 6.06 -12.35 -7.26
N VAL A 109 4.87 -12.22 -6.68
CA VAL A 109 3.79 -13.21 -6.84
C VAL A 109 3.37 -13.34 -8.30
N LYS A 110 3.25 -12.21 -9.01
CA LYS A 110 2.91 -12.18 -10.43
C LYS A 110 3.97 -12.85 -11.29
N ASP A 111 5.24 -12.60 -11.03
CA ASP A 111 6.36 -13.23 -11.75
C ASP A 111 6.39 -14.74 -11.54
N VAL A 112 6.13 -15.20 -10.32
CA VAL A 112 6.00 -16.63 -10.00
C VAL A 112 4.81 -17.25 -10.72
N HIS A 113 3.65 -16.58 -10.72
CA HIS A 113 2.47 -17.03 -11.44
C HIS A 113 2.73 -17.17 -12.95
N THR A 114 3.34 -16.16 -13.58
CA THR A 114 3.73 -16.21 -15.00
C THR A 114 4.71 -17.37 -15.25
N THR A 115 5.73 -17.51 -14.41
CA THR A 115 6.73 -18.58 -14.54
C THR A 115 6.10 -19.98 -14.43
N ILE A 116 5.16 -20.18 -13.50
CA ILE A 116 4.42 -21.44 -13.36
C ILE A 116 3.52 -21.66 -14.57
N SER A 117 2.80 -20.63 -15.03
CA SER A 117 1.93 -20.74 -16.19
C SER A 117 2.71 -21.14 -17.44
N ASP A 118 3.86 -20.52 -17.67
CA ASP A 118 4.74 -20.76 -18.82
C ASP A 118 5.45 -22.13 -18.75
N LYS A 119 5.88 -22.56 -17.56
CA LYS A 119 6.54 -23.87 -17.34
C LYS A 119 5.56 -25.02 -17.11
N SER A 120 4.27 -24.76 -16.93
CA SER A 120 3.29 -25.83 -16.79
C SER A 120 3.09 -26.49 -18.16
N ASP A 121 3.76 -27.62 -18.34
CA ASP A 121 3.60 -28.52 -19.50
C ASP A 121 2.17 -29.09 -19.64
N PHE A 122 1.26 -28.70 -18.76
CA PHE A 122 -0.15 -29.08 -18.73
C PHE A 122 -0.92 -28.65 -19.98
N LYS A 123 -0.46 -27.61 -20.69
CA LYS A 123 -1.15 -27.08 -21.88
C LYS A 123 -0.75 -27.77 -23.19
N LYS A 124 0.34 -28.54 -23.23
CA LYS A 124 0.91 -29.05 -24.50
C LYS A 124 0.95 -30.57 -24.68
N ASN A 125 0.68 -31.35 -23.63
CA ASN A 125 0.86 -32.81 -23.67
C ASN A 125 -0.44 -33.65 -23.68
N TYR A 126 -1.59 -33.08 -24.06
CA TYR A 126 -2.83 -33.85 -24.29
C TYR A 126 -3.21 -33.93 -25.78
N HIS A 127 -2.24 -34.18 -26.66
CA HIS A 127 -2.52 -34.43 -28.07
C HIS A 127 -2.31 -35.87 -28.55
N ASP A 128 -1.86 -36.79 -27.69
CA ASP A 128 -1.66 -38.21 -28.04
C ASP A 128 -2.48 -39.15 -27.13
N GLY A 129 -3.75 -38.82 -26.88
CA GLY A 129 -4.73 -39.82 -26.45
C GLY A 129 -5.15 -40.63 -27.69
N PRO A 130 -5.35 -41.96 -27.60
CA PRO A 130 -5.76 -42.74 -28.76
C PRO A 130 -7.05 -42.15 -29.35
N GLU A 131 -7.16 -42.10 -30.68
CA GLU A 131 -8.42 -41.74 -31.35
C GLU A 131 -9.49 -42.74 -30.92
N TYR A 132 -10.33 -42.32 -29.98
CA TYR A 132 -11.48 -43.12 -29.57
C TYR A 132 -12.54 -43.02 -30.66
N ASN A 133 -12.97 -44.19 -31.13
CA ASN A 133 -14.08 -44.32 -32.07
C ASN A 133 -15.36 -43.85 -31.36
N GLU A 134 -16.04 -42.82 -31.88
CA GLU A 134 -17.28 -42.24 -31.30
C GLU A 134 -18.37 -43.29 -31.03
N VAL A 135 -18.31 -44.44 -31.70
CA VAL A 135 -19.26 -45.55 -31.51
C VAL A 135 -19.09 -46.25 -30.15
N GLU A 136 -17.88 -46.35 -29.60
CA GLU A 136 -17.62 -46.98 -28.30
C GLU A 136 -17.83 -46.04 -27.11
N THR A 137 -17.87 -44.73 -27.34
CA THR A 137 -18.21 -43.72 -26.33
C THR A 137 -19.65 -43.23 -26.44
N SER A 138 -20.56 -44.09 -26.89
CA SER A 138 -21.99 -43.82 -26.80
C SER A 138 -22.36 -43.61 -25.34
N ALA A 139 -22.88 -42.42 -25.03
CA ALA A 139 -23.22 -41.97 -23.69
C ALA A 139 -23.92 -43.08 -22.89
N ILE A 140 -23.32 -43.44 -21.76
CA ILE A 140 -23.99 -44.19 -20.71
C ILE A 140 -25.20 -43.34 -20.32
N ASN A 141 -26.36 -43.67 -20.87
CA ASN A 141 -27.62 -42.98 -20.62
C ASN A 141 -28.08 -43.28 -19.19
N LEU A 142 -27.50 -42.60 -18.20
CA LEU A 142 -27.85 -42.66 -16.79
C LEU A 142 -29.21 -42.02 -16.47
N THR A 143 -29.96 -41.56 -17.48
CA THR A 143 -31.23 -40.82 -17.32
C THR A 143 -32.47 -41.54 -17.84
N ASN A 144 -32.36 -42.75 -18.41
CA ASN A 144 -33.55 -43.54 -18.73
C ASN A 144 -33.85 -44.54 -17.60
N PHE A 145 -34.65 -44.11 -16.62
CA PHE A 145 -35.24 -44.99 -15.62
C PHE A 145 -36.28 -45.89 -16.29
N VAL A 146 -35.93 -47.13 -16.61
CA VAL A 146 -36.86 -48.18 -17.10
C VAL A 146 -37.10 -49.23 -16.00
N THR A 147 -37.32 -48.79 -14.77
CA THR A 147 -37.85 -49.64 -13.70
C THR A 147 -38.67 -48.78 -12.75
N GLU A 148 -39.98 -49.03 -12.69
CA GLU A 148 -40.82 -48.52 -11.60
C GLU A 148 -40.27 -49.04 -10.27
N ILE A 149 -39.80 -48.11 -9.44
CA ILE A 149 -39.39 -48.42 -8.08
C ILE A 149 -40.69 -48.58 -7.28
N ASN A 150 -40.94 -49.81 -6.85
CA ASN A 150 -42.05 -50.28 -6.02
C ASN A 150 -42.88 -49.19 -5.31
N THR A 151 -44.17 -49.28 -5.59
CA THR A 151 -45.26 -48.62 -4.90
C THR A 151 -45.52 -49.25 -3.51
N VAL A 152 -46.13 -48.44 -2.63
CA VAL A 152 -47.04 -48.77 -1.51
C VAL A 152 -46.60 -49.03 -0.05
N GLU A 153 -45.34 -49.21 0.38
CA GLU A 153 -45.12 -49.59 1.82
C GLU A 153 -44.61 -48.53 2.82
N TYR A 154 -44.17 -47.34 2.39
CA TYR A 154 -43.60 -46.35 3.33
C TYR A 154 -44.49 -45.16 3.70
N GLN A 155 -45.77 -45.14 3.30
CA GLN A 155 -46.69 -44.00 3.55
C GLN A 155 -47.91 -44.28 4.45
N GLN A 156 -47.93 -45.37 5.20
CA GLN A 156 -48.93 -45.55 6.26
C GLN A 156 -48.24 -45.80 7.59
N ASN A 157 -48.03 -44.74 8.37
CA ASN A 157 -48.27 -44.70 9.82
C ASN A 157 -47.99 -43.29 10.36
N SER A 158 -48.97 -42.41 10.20
CA SER A 158 -49.15 -41.26 11.08
C SER A 158 -50.64 -41.04 11.29
N GLN A 159 -51.31 -41.99 11.97
CA GLN A 159 -52.60 -41.70 12.59
C GLN A 159 -52.36 -41.09 13.96
N ARG A 160 -52.78 -39.82 14.07
CA ARG A 160 -53.06 -39.11 15.31
C ARG A 160 -53.97 -39.94 16.22
N GLN A 161 -53.62 -40.11 17.49
CA GLN A 161 -54.60 -40.28 18.55
C GLN A 161 -54.79 -38.93 19.25
N THR A 162 -55.92 -38.31 18.96
CA THR A 162 -56.55 -37.27 19.78
C THR A 162 -57.91 -37.81 20.19
N ALA A 163 -58.05 -38.18 21.46
CA ALA A 163 -59.23 -38.01 22.33
C ALA A 163 -58.89 -38.59 23.71
#